data_AF-A0A016W3Z8-F1
#
_entry.id   AF-A0A016W3Z8-F1
#
_cell.length_a   1.000
_cell.length_b   1.000
_cell.length_c   1.000
_cell.angle_alpha   90.00
_cell.angle_beta   90.00
_cell.angle_gamma   90.00
#
_symmetry.space_group_name_H-M   'P 1'
#
loop_
_entity.id
_entity.type
_entity.pdbx_description
1 polymer ?
#
loop_
_entity_poly.entity_id
_entity_poly.type
_entity_poly.pdbx_seq_one_letter_code
_entity_poly.pdbx_strand_id
1 'polypeptide(L)'
;MSDEEYHRHKFACDAAKECLSQQSLRPYVDACTQPAHGMLLALEWERLELDEVGIIEVPIVLSPPLQTALFALSCRLGEVCVAHLLSRSVRKRLAAEVAHLLALTLTDAIEGADAVQRTWIQLLFDCRVLSAMFPDDRYCAFGFNCILDGRKLQLHP
;
A
#
# COMPACT_ATOMS: atom_id res chain seq x y z
N MET A 1 29.70 10.38 -5.85
CA MET A 1 28.67 10.50 -4.81
C MET A 1 29.42 10.93 -3.56
N SER A 2 29.08 12.08 -2.97
CA SER A 2 29.77 12.56 -1.76
C SER A 2 29.34 11.76 -0.53
N ASP A 3 30.15 11.74 0.53
CA ASP A 3 29.85 10.98 1.76
C ASP A 3 28.52 11.43 2.40
N GLU A 4 28.21 12.72 2.39
CA GLU A 4 26.91 13.23 2.85
C GLU A 4 25.74 12.69 2.04
N GLU A 5 25.90 12.58 0.71
CA GLU A 5 24.87 12.08 -0.19
C GLU A 5 24.65 10.57 0.03
N TYR A 6 25.70 9.82 0.33
CA TYR A 6 25.61 8.40 0.71
C TYR A 6 24.84 8.21 2.02
N HIS A 7 25.16 8.98 3.06
CA HIS A 7 24.49 8.88 4.36
C HIS A 7 23.01 9.26 4.29
N ARG A 8 22.67 10.28 3.49
CA ARG A 8 21.28 10.71 3.27
C ARG A 8 20.45 9.64 2.55
N HIS A 9 21.02 9.01 1.53
CA HIS A 9 20.36 7.91 0.83
C HIS A 9 20.09 6.72 1.75
N LYS A 10 21.10 6.35 2.55
CA LYS A 10 21.01 5.22 3.47
C LYS A 10 19.88 5.44 4.48
N PHE A 11 19.78 6.63 5.05
CA PHE A 11 18.72 6.96 6.02
C PHE A 11 17.31 6.78 5.45
N ALA A 12 17.01 7.34 4.27
CA ALA A 12 15.66 7.27 3.72
C ALA A 12 15.21 5.82 3.44
N CYS A 13 16.12 4.98 2.95
CA CYS A 13 15.86 3.56 2.76
C CYS A 13 15.72 2.81 4.09
N ASP A 14 16.55 3.11 5.09
CA ASP A 14 16.49 2.47 6.40
C ASP A 14 15.18 2.82 7.14
N ALA A 15 14.75 4.08 7.07
CA ALA A 15 13.46 4.52 7.60
C ALA A 15 12.28 3.80 6.92
N ALA A 16 12.33 3.64 5.59
CA ALA A 16 11.31 2.89 4.85
C ALA A 16 11.25 1.42 5.33
N LYS A 17 12.40 0.75 5.48
CA LYS A 17 12.46 -0.64 5.95
C LYS A 17 11.92 -0.81 7.37
N GLU A 18 12.18 0.14 8.25
CA GLU A 18 11.68 0.11 9.62
C GLU A 18 10.16 0.30 9.65
N CYS A 19 9.65 1.32 8.97
CA CYS A 19 8.22 1.66 9.02
C CYS A 19 7.34 0.70 8.22
N LEU A 20 7.85 0.16 7.10
CA LEU A 20 7.13 -0.76 6.20
C LEU A 20 7.63 -2.19 6.30
N SER A 21 8.17 -2.58 7.45
CA SER A 21 8.57 -3.96 7.71
C SER A 21 7.37 -4.92 7.62
N GLN A 22 7.62 -6.18 7.29
CA GLN A 22 6.59 -7.22 7.32
C GLN A 22 5.91 -7.33 8.69
N GLN A 23 6.63 -7.03 9.78
CA GLN A 23 6.06 -7.00 11.13
C GLN A 23 5.10 -5.83 11.31
N SER A 24 5.46 -4.63 10.85
CA SER A 24 4.63 -3.42 10.92
C SER A 24 3.34 -3.58 10.10
N LEU A 25 3.43 -4.30 8.99
CA LEU A 25 2.31 -4.57 8.10
C LEU A 25 1.60 -5.91 8.40
N ARG A 26 1.97 -6.61 9.46
CA ARG A 26 1.36 -7.91 9.80
C ARG A 26 -0.18 -7.85 9.92
N PRO A 27 -0.79 -6.82 10.55
CA PRO A 27 -2.26 -6.71 10.61
C PRO A 27 -2.93 -6.66 9.23
N TYR A 28 -2.23 -6.10 8.24
CA TYR A 28 -2.70 -6.07 6.86
C TYR A 28 -2.76 -7.48 6.25
N VAL A 29 -1.67 -8.25 6.44
CA VAL A 29 -1.56 -9.64 5.96
C VAL A 29 -2.59 -10.54 6.61
N ASP A 30 -2.77 -10.41 7.93
CA ASP A 30 -3.75 -11.20 8.68
C ASP A 30 -5.18 -10.95 8.18
N ALA A 31 -5.51 -9.70 7.84
CA ALA A 31 -6.82 -9.35 7.32
C ALA A 31 -7.09 -9.84 5.88
N CYS A 32 -6.04 -10.14 5.10
CA CYS A 32 -6.16 -10.80 3.79
C CYS A 32 -6.31 -12.33 3.88
N THR A 33 -5.88 -12.93 4.99
CA THR A 33 -5.89 -14.39 5.19
C THR A 33 -7.00 -14.86 6.12
N GLN A 34 -7.54 -13.97 6.95
CA GLN A 34 -8.56 -14.28 7.94
C GLN A 34 -9.79 -13.38 7.75
N PRO A 35 -10.93 -13.92 7.28
CA PRO A 35 -12.15 -13.14 7.01
C PRO A 35 -12.60 -12.22 8.15
N ALA A 36 -12.47 -12.68 9.40
CA ALA A 36 -12.86 -11.91 10.59
C ALA A 36 -12.04 -10.62 10.76
N HIS A 37 -10.78 -10.62 10.32
CA HIS A 37 -9.89 -9.47 10.39
C HIS A 37 -10.06 -8.55 9.16
N GLY A 38 -10.62 -9.05 8.06
CA GLY A 38 -10.88 -8.28 6.84
C GLY A 38 -11.72 -7.02 7.06
N MET A 39 -12.66 -7.07 8.01
CA MET A 39 -13.49 -5.91 8.37
C MET A 39 -12.70 -4.77 9.04
N LEU A 40 -11.52 -5.04 9.61
CA LEU A 40 -10.67 -4.02 10.22
C LEU A 40 -9.84 -3.26 9.18
N LEU A 41 -9.74 -3.80 7.97
CA LEU A 41 -8.97 -3.25 6.86
C LEU A 41 -9.77 -2.15 6.14
N ALA A 42 -11.09 -2.33 6.06
CA ALA A 42 -12.00 -1.61 5.20
C ALA A 42 -13.03 -0.81 6.03
N LEU A 43 -12.57 0.22 6.74
CA LEU A 43 -13.39 0.94 7.74
C LEU A 43 -14.24 2.09 7.20
N GLU A 44 -13.73 2.86 6.23
CA GLU A 44 -14.45 4.04 5.70
C GLU A 44 -14.78 3.89 4.23
N TRP A 45 -16.07 3.95 3.93
CA TRP A 45 -16.63 3.73 2.61
C TRP A 45 -17.66 4.80 2.27
N GLU A 46 -17.66 5.20 1.02
CA GLU A 46 -18.66 6.10 0.45
C GLU A 46 -19.58 5.33 -0.50
N ARG A 47 -20.86 5.69 -0.46
CA ARG A 47 -21.86 5.19 -1.41
C ARG A 47 -21.91 6.14 -2.59
N LEU A 48 -21.56 5.65 -3.77
CA LEU A 48 -21.64 6.40 -5.01
C LEU A 48 -22.78 5.83 -5.86
N GLU A 49 -23.69 6.71 -6.30
CA GLU A 49 -24.75 6.36 -7.24
C GLU A 49 -24.23 6.63 -8.66
N LEU A 50 -24.13 5.56 -9.46
CA LEU A 50 -23.73 5.62 -10.86
C LEU A 50 -24.92 5.29 -11.75
N ASP A 51 -25.13 6.09 -12.80
CA ASP A 51 -26.31 6.00 -13.69
C ASP A 51 -26.52 4.59 -14.29
N GLU A 52 -25.42 3.86 -14.55
CA GLU A 52 -25.42 2.58 -15.27
C GLU A 52 -25.37 1.35 -14.36
N VAL A 53 -24.90 1.52 -13.11
CA VAL A 53 -24.56 0.41 -12.19
C VAL A 53 -25.36 0.49 -10.88
N GLY A 54 -26.03 1.62 -10.61
CA GLY A 54 -26.71 1.88 -9.35
C GLY A 54 -25.73 2.27 -8.24
N ILE A 55 -26.09 1.95 -6.99
CA ILE A 55 -25.29 2.34 -5.82
C ILE A 55 -24.15 1.35 -5.61
N ILE A 56 -22.92 1.84 -5.71
CA ILE A 56 -21.71 1.10 -5.35
C ILE A 56 -21.12 1.65 -4.05
N GLU A 57 -20.40 0.80 -3.32
CA GLU A 57 -19.60 1.21 -2.17
C GLU A 57 -18.12 1.23 -2.59
N VAL A 58 -17.42 2.33 -2.31
CA VAL A 58 -15.98 2.45 -2.56
C VAL A 58 -15.22 2.89 -1.30
N PRO A 59 -13.99 2.40 -1.08
CA PRO A 59 -13.14 2.93 -0.03
C PRO A 59 -12.76 4.38 -0.32
N ILE A 60 -12.65 5.19 0.73
CA ILE A 60 -12.23 6.59 0.62
C ILE A 60 -10.92 6.91 1.36
N VAL A 61 -10.42 5.96 2.14
CA VAL A 61 -9.16 6.10 2.89
C VAL A 61 -8.28 4.87 2.70
N LEU A 62 -6.98 5.06 2.90
CA LEU A 62 -6.03 3.96 2.99
C LEU A 62 -6.39 3.07 4.18
N SER A 63 -6.09 1.79 4.07
CA SER A 63 -6.27 0.88 5.19
C SER A 63 -5.53 1.35 6.44
N PRO A 64 -6.09 1.20 7.66
CA PRO A 64 -5.47 1.72 8.88
C PRO A 64 -4.03 1.25 9.13
N PRO A 65 -3.65 -0.03 8.89
CA PRO A 65 -2.26 -0.46 9.04
C PRO A 65 -1.32 0.26 8.08
N LEU A 66 -1.74 0.46 6.82
CA LEU A 66 -0.94 1.13 5.81
C LEU A 66 -0.84 2.64 6.09
N GLN A 67 -1.95 3.28 6.46
CA GLN A 67 -1.98 4.69 6.86
C GLN A 67 -1.03 4.95 8.04
N THR A 68 -1.07 4.08 9.05
CA THR A 68 -0.19 4.17 10.23
C THR A 68 1.29 4.04 9.83
N ALA A 69 1.62 3.07 8.98
CA ALA A 69 2.99 2.86 8.53
C ALA A 69 3.52 4.03 7.69
N LEU A 70 2.70 4.58 6.78
CA LEU A 70 3.06 5.73 5.97
C LEU A 70 3.16 7.01 6.80
N PHE A 71 2.29 7.18 7.80
CA PHE A 71 2.40 8.28 8.74
C PHE A 71 3.70 8.20 9.54
N ALA A 72 4.04 7.03 10.09
CA ALA A 72 5.30 6.81 10.80
C ALA A 72 6.52 7.11 9.90
N LEU A 73 6.48 6.65 8.64
CA LEU A 73 7.51 6.97 7.65
C LEU A 73 7.60 8.47 7.44
N SER A 74 6.48 9.16 7.27
CA SER A 74 6.45 10.61 7.06
C SER A 74 7.06 11.38 8.23
N CYS A 75 6.78 10.96 9.48
CA CYS A 75 7.37 11.54 10.69
C CYS A 75 8.89 11.35 10.71
N ARG A 76 9.35 10.11 10.49
CA ARG A 76 10.79 9.79 10.47
C ARG A 76 11.55 10.52 9.38
N LEU A 77 10.92 10.69 8.21
CA LEU A 77 11.49 11.48 7.13
C LEU A 77 11.48 12.98 7.46
N GLY A 78 10.44 13.49 8.13
CA GLY A 78 10.31 14.89 8.54
C GLY A 78 11.30 15.36 9.60
N GLU A 79 11.83 14.45 10.42
CA GLU A 79 12.95 14.74 11.34
C GLU A 79 14.23 15.17 10.60
N VAL A 80 14.33 14.87 9.30
CA VAL A 80 15.42 15.27 8.43
C VAL A 80 14.96 16.41 7.53
N CYS A 81 15.82 17.41 7.30
CA CYS A 81 15.47 18.61 6.53
C CYS A 81 14.82 18.27 5.17
N VAL A 82 13.56 18.68 5.00
CA VAL A 82 12.64 18.37 3.87
C VAL A 82 13.28 18.61 2.50
N ALA A 83 14.15 19.63 2.38
CA ALA A 83 14.87 19.93 1.13
C ALA A 83 15.65 18.72 0.56
N HIS A 84 16.12 17.81 1.41
CA HIS A 84 16.89 16.62 1.02
C HIS A 84 16.01 15.53 0.36
N LEU A 85 14.80 15.34 0.89
CA LEU A 85 13.82 14.38 0.38
C LEU A 85 13.20 14.84 -0.94
N LEU A 86 13.29 16.14 -1.24
CA LEU A 86 12.84 16.74 -2.50
C LEU A 86 13.86 16.58 -3.65
N SER A 87 14.97 15.87 -3.45
CA SER A 87 15.84 15.52 -4.59
C SER A 87 15.24 14.37 -5.42
N ARG A 88 15.38 14.43 -6.75
CA ARG A 88 14.82 13.42 -7.66
C ARG A 88 15.41 12.03 -7.42
N SER A 89 16.70 11.94 -7.11
CA SER A 89 17.41 10.69 -6.83
C SER A 89 16.90 10.01 -5.56
N VAL A 90 16.78 10.76 -4.46
CA VAL A 90 16.24 10.24 -3.18
C VAL A 90 14.80 9.79 -3.37
N ARG A 91 13.93 10.60 -3.98
CA ARG A 91 12.52 10.21 -4.23
C ARG A 91 12.39 8.94 -5.05
N LYS A 92 13.15 8.81 -6.15
CA LYS A 92 13.08 7.62 -7.00
C LYS A 92 13.51 6.36 -6.25
N ARG A 93 14.57 6.43 -5.44
CA ARG A 93 15.05 5.29 -4.66
C ARG A 93 14.12 4.95 -3.50
N LEU A 94 13.61 5.96 -2.80
CA LEU A 94 12.62 5.77 -1.76
C LEU A 94 11.36 5.11 -2.32
N ALA A 95 10.83 5.63 -3.44
CA ALA A 95 9.69 5.02 -4.13
C ALA A 95 9.98 3.57 -4.51
N ALA A 96 11.16 3.27 -5.05
CA ALA A 96 11.56 1.92 -5.38
C ALA A 96 11.67 0.99 -4.16
N GLU A 97 12.14 1.48 -3.02
CA GLU A 97 12.25 0.68 -1.78
C GLU A 97 10.87 0.43 -1.17
N VAL A 98 10.05 1.48 -1.06
CA VAL A 98 8.67 1.41 -0.57
C VAL A 98 7.85 0.47 -1.45
N ALA A 99 7.96 0.60 -2.77
CA ALA A 99 7.34 -0.31 -3.73
C ALA A 99 7.80 -1.75 -3.55
N HIS A 100 9.09 -1.98 -3.30
CA HIS A 100 9.61 -3.32 -3.06
C HIS A 100 9.02 -3.97 -1.81
N LEU A 101 9.03 -3.25 -0.68
CA LEU A 101 8.57 -3.75 0.62
C LEU A 101 7.07 -4.03 0.61
N LEU A 102 6.30 -3.12 0.02
CA LEU A 102 4.86 -3.28 -0.13
C LEU A 102 4.55 -4.42 -1.10
N ALA A 103 5.20 -4.46 -2.26
CA ALA A 103 5.06 -5.57 -3.22
C ALA A 103 5.28 -6.93 -2.55
N LEU A 104 6.38 -7.09 -1.81
CA LEU A 104 6.69 -8.33 -1.10
C LEU A 104 5.57 -8.70 -0.12
N THR A 105 5.20 -7.76 0.76
CA THR A 105 4.15 -7.97 1.76
C THR A 105 2.79 -8.31 1.13
N LEU A 106 2.43 -7.64 0.03
CA LEU A 106 1.19 -7.86 -0.68
C LEU A 106 1.18 -9.21 -1.42
N THR A 107 2.32 -9.62 -1.99
CA THR A 107 2.46 -10.94 -2.62
C THR A 107 2.16 -12.03 -1.60
N ASP A 108 2.84 -11.97 -0.46
CA ASP A 108 2.70 -12.92 0.62
C ASP A 108 1.27 -12.91 1.18
N ALA A 109 0.63 -11.74 1.23
CA ALA A 109 -0.74 -11.60 1.72
C ALA A 109 -1.80 -12.19 0.79
N ILE A 110 -1.59 -12.12 -0.54
CA ILE A 110 -2.54 -12.59 -1.55
C ILE A 110 -2.40 -14.10 -1.78
N GLU A 111 -1.19 -14.64 -1.61
CA GLU A 111 -0.91 -16.07 -1.71
C GLU A 111 -1.69 -16.84 -0.63
N GLY A 112 -2.66 -17.66 -1.05
CA GLY A 112 -3.54 -18.39 -0.12
C GLY A 112 -4.65 -17.57 0.54
N ALA A 113 -4.86 -16.31 0.16
CA ALA A 113 -5.89 -15.45 0.73
C ALA A 113 -7.32 -15.96 0.50
N ASP A 114 -8.11 -16.00 1.57
CA ASP A 114 -9.56 -16.23 1.60
C ASP A 114 -10.25 -14.98 2.19
N ALA A 115 -10.04 -13.83 1.55
CA ALA A 115 -10.57 -12.55 2.03
C ALA A 115 -11.98 -12.28 1.50
N VAL A 116 -12.77 -11.54 2.27
CA VAL A 116 -14.08 -11.03 1.82
C VAL A 116 -13.93 -9.96 0.73
N GLN A 117 -14.96 -9.76 -0.08
CA GLN A 117 -14.97 -8.82 -1.20
C GLN A 117 -14.47 -7.41 -0.83
N ARG A 118 -14.92 -6.87 0.32
CA ARG A 118 -14.51 -5.53 0.77
C ARG A 118 -12.99 -5.44 1.03
N THR A 119 -12.36 -6.50 1.51
CA THR A 119 -10.89 -6.54 1.68
C THR A 119 -10.18 -6.44 0.34
N TRP A 120 -10.67 -7.14 -0.69
CA TRP A 120 -10.10 -7.09 -2.04
C TRP A 120 -10.20 -5.70 -2.66
N ILE A 121 -11.35 -5.06 -2.52
CA ILE A 121 -11.57 -3.71 -3.03
C ILE A 121 -10.70 -2.69 -2.27
N GLN A 122 -10.55 -2.82 -0.94
CA GLN A 122 -9.63 -1.99 -0.15
C GLN A 122 -8.17 -2.18 -0.60
N LEU A 123 -7.75 -3.42 -0.83
CA LEU A 123 -6.40 -3.73 -1.34
C LEU A 123 -6.16 -3.09 -2.72
N LEU A 124 -7.15 -3.14 -3.62
CA LEU A 124 -7.09 -2.46 -4.92
C LEU A 124 -6.95 -0.94 -4.77
N PHE A 125 -7.76 -0.35 -3.89
CA PHE A 125 -7.70 1.07 -3.57
C PHE A 125 -6.32 1.46 -3.04
N ASP A 126 -5.81 0.72 -2.05
CA ASP A 126 -4.50 0.95 -1.44
C ASP A 126 -3.38 0.88 -2.49
N CYS A 127 -3.39 -0.16 -3.34
CA CYS A 127 -2.41 -0.30 -4.42
C CYS A 127 -2.46 0.88 -5.40
N ARG A 128 -3.66 1.37 -5.72
CA ARG A 128 -3.83 2.51 -6.62
C ARG A 128 -3.28 3.79 -6.01
N VAL A 129 -3.59 4.06 -4.75
CA VAL A 129 -3.06 5.23 -4.03
C VAL A 129 -1.54 5.14 -3.90
N LEU A 130 -1.00 3.98 -3.52
CA LEU A 130 0.43 3.74 -3.42
C LEU A 130 1.16 3.94 -4.74
N SER A 131 0.59 3.49 -5.86
CA SER A 131 1.15 3.71 -7.19
C SER A 131 1.23 5.20 -7.57
N ALA A 132 0.33 6.04 -7.04
CA ALA A 132 0.36 7.48 -7.22
C ALA A 132 1.38 8.16 -6.30
N MET A 133 1.50 7.70 -5.04
CA MET A 133 2.44 8.25 -4.05
C MET A 133 3.90 7.86 -4.34
N PHE A 134 4.12 6.62 -4.77
CA PHE A 134 5.44 6.02 -5.04
C PHE A 134 5.43 5.38 -6.42
N PRO A 135 5.56 6.15 -7.52
CA PRO A 135 5.44 5.60 -8.87
C PRO A 135 6.51 4.54 -9.14
N ASP A 136 6.07 3.29 -9.31
CA ASP A 136 6.90 2.12 -9.61
C ASP A 136 6.06 1.03 -10.28
N ASP A 137 6.61 0.40 -11.32
CA ASP A 137 5.90 -0.59 -12.14
C ASP A 137 5.51 -1.85 -11.36
N ARG A 138 6.15 -2.11 -10.21
CA ARG A 138 5.81 -3.25 -9.34
C ARG A 138 4.36 -3.22 -8.89
N TYR A 139 3.77 -2.05 -8.63
CA TYR A 139 2.36 -1.97 -8.24
C TYR A 139 1.40 -2.41 -9.36
N CYS A 140 1.78 -2.22 -10.63
CA CYS A 140 1.00 -2.68 -11.78
C CYS A 140 1.01 -4.21 -11.92
N ALA A 141 2.09 -4.86 -11.50
CA ALA A 141 2.16 -6.33 -11.45
C ALA A 141 1.21 -6.94 -10.40
N PHE A 142 0.95 -6.22 -9.29
CA PHE A 142 0.10 -6.70 -8.19
C PHE A 142 -1.38 -6.39 -8.33
N GLY A 143 -1.71 -5.12 -8.61
CA GLY A 143 -3.06 -4.62 -8.39
C GLY A 143 -4.08 -5.11 -9.41
N PHE A 144 -3.72 -5.17 -10.70
CA PHE A 144 -4.73 -5.41 -11.74
C PHE A 144 -4.79 -6.87 -12.18
N ASN A 145 -3.65 -7.47 -12.56
CA ASN A 145 -3.70 -8.81 -13.16
C ASN A 145 -3.96 -9.91 -12.13
N CYS A 146 -3.34 -9.90 -10.95
CA CYS A 146 -3.55 -10.98 -9.96
C CYS A 146 -4.97 -11.01 -9.36
N ILE A 147 -5.59 -9.84 -9.15
CA ILE A 147 -6.92 -9.72 -8.54
C ILE A 147 -8.04 -9.91 -9.59
N LEU A 148 -7.81 -9.50 -10.85
CA LEU A 148 -8.80 -9.64 -11.94
C LEU A 148 -8.68 -10.97 -12.72
N ASP A 149 -7.47 -11.48 -13.00
CA ASP A 149 -7.29 -12.77 -13.71
C ASP A 149 -7.62 -13.97 -12.80
N GLY A 150 -7.57 -13.78 -11.48
CA GLY A 150 -7.60 -14.85 -10.50
C GLY A 150 -8.96 -15.12 -9.87
N ARG A 151 -10.09 -15.21 -10.57
CA ARG A 151 -11.39 -15.76 -10.05
C ARG A 151 -11.90 -15.29 -8.65
N LYS A 152 -11.33 -14.26 -8.01
CA LYS A 152 -11.60 -13.88 -6.60
C LYS A 152 -12.58 -12.72 -6.43
N LEU A 153 -12.78 -11.90 -7.46
CA LEU A 153 -13.92 -10.99 -7.57
C LEU A 153 -14.99 -11.63 -8.48
N GLN A 154 -15.72 -12.63 -7.97
CA GLN A 154 -17.02 -12.91 -8.55
C GLN A 154 -17.97 -11.80 -8.10
N LEU A 155 -18.05 -10.75 -8.91
CA LEU A 155 -19.11 -9.75 -8.84
C LEU A 155 -20.40 -10.45 -9.25
N HIS A 156 -21.07 -11.10 -8.29
CA HIS A 156 -22.44 -11.53 -8.51
C HIS A 156 -23.34 -10.29 -8.50
N PRO A 157 -24.22 -10.14 -9.51
CA PRO A 157 -25.21 -9.08 -9.56
C PRO A 157 -26.24 -9.20 -8.43
#